data_AF-A0A2V2SAX8-F1
#
_entry.id   AF-A0A2V2SAX8-F1
#
_cell.length_a   1.000
_cell.length_b   1.000
_cell.length_c   1.000
_cell.angle_alpha   90.00
_cell.angle_beta   90.00
_cell.angle_gamma   90.00
#
_symmetry.space_group_name_H-M   'P 1'
#
loop_
_entity.id
_entity.type
_entity.pdbx_description
1 polymer ?
#
loop_
_entity_poly.entity_id
_entity_poly.type
_entity_poly.pdbx_seq_one_letter_code
_entity_poly.pdbx_strand_id
1 'polypeptide(L)'
;MALDSAGNLYVGNWFASTIQKFTPSGVHSGFATNNISGPASLAFDPAGNLCVANYWGGTVVKLAPDGTGWIFASGMSYPNGVACDHAGNVYVACAGSSTIQKFTPSGVGSVFVSGLSSPLLGGLACDSAGNLYAECQQNQPIIEKFTPNGVGSVFVSNGYAEPSGLVFDSSGNLWAANYGDNTIEEFAPNGSLLLHINTPYSPYGIAVQQVPEPVSVTLVFLGTAIFLMRYCTVFR
;
A
#
# COMPACT_ATOMS: atom_id res chain seq x y z
N MET A 1 2.75 -4.19 -3.50
CA MET A 1 2.02 -5.48 -3.58
C MET A 1 0.65 -5.31 -2.95
N ALA A 2 -0.33 -6.18 -3.23
CA ALA A 2 -1.67 -6.11 -2.63
C ALA A 2 -2.31 -7.50 -2.51
N LEU A 3 -3.28 -7.66 -1.60
CA LEU A 3 -4.07 -8.88 -1.43
C LEU A 3 -5.53 -8.63 -1.81
N ASP A 4 -6.14 -9.56 -2.55
CA ASP A 4 -7.59 -9.57 -2.73
C ASP A 4 -8.31 -10.26 -1.56
N SER A 5 -9.64 -10.20 -1.55
CA SER A 5 -10.48 -10.81 -0.51
C SER A 5 -10.41 -12.34 -0.47
N ALA A 6 -9.96 -12.98 -1.55
CA ALA A 6 -9.71 -14.42 -1.61
C ALA A 6 -8.29 -14.79 -1.13
N GLY A 7 -7.48 -13.80 -0.72
CA GLY A 7 -6.11 -14.00 -0.26
C GLY A 7 -5.09 -14.17 -1.39
N ASN A 8 -5.44 -13.86 -2.64
CA ASN A 8 -4.46 -13.88 -3.72
C ASN A 8 -3.55 -12.64 -3.64
N LEU A 9 -2.25 -12.86 -3.76
CA LEU A 9 -1.24 -11.82 -3.87
C LEU A 9 -1.16 -11.27 -5.28
N TYR A 10 -1.01 -9.96 -5.37
CA TYR A 10 -0.64 -9.25 -6.58
C TYR A 10 0.68 -8.50 -6.37
N VAL A 11 1.64 -8.76 -7.25
CA VAL A 11 2.99 -8.17 -7.19
C VAL A 11 3.28 -7.45 -8.50
N GLY A 12 3.61 -6.16 -8.40
CA GLY A 12 4.16 -5.42 -9.52
C GLY A 12 5.62 -5.78 -9.72
N ASN A 13 5.99 -6.17 -10.95
CA ASN A 13 7.37 -6.28 -11.36
C ASN A 13 7.77 -4.96 -12.03
N TRP A 14 8.56 -4.17 -11.30
CA TRP A 14 8.97 -2.83 -11.70
C TRP A 14 9.62 -2.81 -13.09
N PHE A 15 10.67 -3.59 -13.30
CA PHE A 15 11.43 -3.59 -14.56
C PHE A 15 10.73 -4.32 -15.71
N ALA A 16 10.07 -5.44 -15.42
CA ALA A 16 9.35 -6.17 -16.46
C ALA A 16 8.04 -5.49 -16.87
N SER A 17 7.57 -4.47 -16.12
CA SER A 17 6.28 -3.80 -16.33
C SER A 17 5.13 -4.80 -16.43
N THR A 18 5.04 -5.69 -15.44
CA THR A 18 3.96 -6.70 -15.36
C THR A 18 3.40 -6.77 -13.95
N ILE A 19 2.16 -7.24 -13.82
CA ILE A 19 1.57 -7.67 -12.56
C ILE A 19 1.52 -9.19 -12.54
N GLN A 20 2.02 -9.79 -11.46
CA GLN A 20 2.02 -11.22 -11.20
C GLN A 20 0.99 -11.53 -10.10
N LYS A 21 0.31 -12.67 -10.21
CA LYS A 21 -0.66 -13.17 -9.23
C LYS A 21 -0.16 -14.45 -8.58
N PHE A 22 -0.28 -14.56 -7.26
CA PHE A 22 -0.01 -15.77 -6.50
C PHE A 22 -1.24 -16.15 -5.68
N THR A 23 -1.67 -17.40 -5.78
CA THR A 23 -2.76 -17.93 -4.93
C THR A 23 -2.28 -18.22 -3.51
N PRO A 24 -3.17 -18.36 -2.52
CA PRO A 24 -2.79 -18.82 -1.17
C PRO A 24 -2.04 -20.16 -1.17
N SER A 25 -2.33 -21.04 -2.14
CA SER A 25 -1.61 -22.31 -2.34
C SER A 25 -0.24 -22.16 -3.03
N GLY A 26 0.22 -20.94 -3.29
CA GLY A 26 1.52 -20.66 -3.90
C GLY A 26 1.57 -20.79 -5.43
N VAL A 27 0.44 -21.04 -6.10
CA VAL A 27 0.38 -21.10 -7.57
C VAL A 27 0.58 -19.70 -8.15
N HIS A 28 1.58 -19.56 -9.02
CA HIS A 28 1.99 -18.32 -9.68
C HIS A 28 1.44 -18.25 -11.12
N SER A 29 0.96 -17.07 -11.52
CA SER A 29 0.53 -16.77 -12.88
C SER A 29 0.76 -15.28 -13.23
N GLY A 30 0.85 -14.96 -14.52
CA GLY A 30 0.79 -13.57 -14.98
C GLY A 30 -0.64 -13.03 -14.89
N PHE A 31 -0.81 -11.78 -14.45
CA PHE A 31 -2.13 -11.15 -14.29
C PHE A 31 -2.39 -10.07 -15.33
N ALA A 32 -1.46 -9.12 -15.50
CA ALA A 32 -1.62 -8.02 -16.44
C ALA A 32 -0.28 -7.53 -16.97
N THR A 33 -0.27 -7.14 -18.24
CA THR A 33 0.87 -6.49 -18.92
C THR A 33 0.45 -5.20 -19.64
N ASN A 34 -0.84 -5.07 -19.98
CA ASN A 34 -1.36 -3.94 -20.74
C ASN A 34 -1.42 -2.68 -19.87
N ASN A 35 -0.91 -1.57 -20.42
CA ASN A 35 -0.85 -0.27 -19.75
C ASN A 35 -0.04 -0.26 -18.44
N ILE A 36 0.77 -1.27 -18.17
CA ILE A 36 1.67 -1.30 -17.01
C ILE A 36 3.00 -0.66 -17.40
N SER A 37 3.51 0.24 -16.56
CA SER A 37 4.79 0.94 -16.81
C SER A 37 5.44 1.34 -15.49
N GLY A 38 6.35 0.49 -15.01
CA GLY A 38 7.00 0.67 -13.71
C GLY A 38 5.99 0.65 -12.56
N PRO A 39 5.28 -0.46 -12.31
CA PRO A 39 4.28 -0.55 -11.25
C PRO A 39 4.94 -0.38 -9.88
N ALA A 40 4.75 0.77 -9.26
CA ALA A 40 5.37 1.15 -7.99
C ALA A 40 4.59 0.65 -6.79
N SER A 41 3.28 0.88 -6.80
CA SER A 41 2.39 0.57 -5.71
C SER A 41 1.07 0.04 -6.24
N LEU A 42 0.44 -0.80 -5.43
CA LEU A 42 -0.76 -1.55 -5.76
C LEU A 42 -1.74 -1.43 -4.59
N ALA A 43 -3.01 -1.15 -4.87
CA ALA A 43 -4.09 -1.14 -3.88
C ALA A 43 -5.41 -1.60 -4.52
N PHE A 44 -6.28 -2.25 -3.76
CA PHE A 44 -7.63 -2.57 -4.25
C PHE A 44 -8.59 -1.42 -3.94
N ASP A 45 -9.45 -1.10 -4.91
CA ASP A 45 -10.60 -0.24 -4.67
C ASP A 45 -11.80 -1.04 -4.13
N PRO A 46 -12.84 -0.39 -3.58
CA PRO A 46 -14.02 -1.08 -3.04
C PRO A 46 -14.81 -1.91 -4.07
N ALA A 47 -14.61 -1.68 -5.36
CA ALA A 47 -15.23 -2.46 -6.44
C ALA A 47 -14.40 -3.71 -6.80
N GLY A 48 -13.26 -3.94 -6.14
CA GLY A 48 -12.38 -5.08 -6.38
C GLY A 48 -11.42 -4.88 -7.54
N ASN A 49 -11.28 -3.66 -8.07
CA ASN A 49 -10.28 -3.37 -9.09
C ASN A 49 -8.92 -3.11 -8.43
N LEU A 50 -7.86 -3.60 -9.05
CA LEU A 50 -6.49 -3.33 -8.64
C LEU A 50 -6.03 -2.00 -9.24
N CYS A 51 -5.89 -0.99 -8.40
CA CYS A 51 -5.27 0.29 -8.73
C CYS A 51 -3.75 0.14 -8.71
N VAL A 52 -3.10 0.57 -9.77
CA VAL A 52 -1.65 0.48 -9.98
C VAL A 52 -1.09 1.88 -10.25
N ALA A 53 -0.17 2.34 -9.41
CA ALA A 53 0.64 3.53 -9.69
C ALA A 53 1.77 3.16 -10.66
N ASN A 54 1.73 3.70 -11.88
CA ASN A 54 2.75 3.50 -12.90
C ASN A 54 3.76 4.65 -12.85
N TYR A 55 4.92 4.40 -12.24
CA TYR A 55 5.95 5.42 -11.99
C TYR A 55 6.45 6.08 -13.28
N TRP A 56 6.83 5.28 -14.28
CA TRP A 56 7.33 5.82 -15.55
C TRP A 56 6.23 6.34 -16.45
N GLY A 57 5.03 5.78 -16.32
CA GLY A 57 3.87 6.17 -17.12
C GLY A 57 3.19 7.45 -16.63
N GLY A 58 3.47 7.92 -15.42
CA GLY A 58 2.76 9.07 -14.83
C GLY A 58 1.24 8.86 -14.75
N THR A 59 0.82 7.59 -14.59
CA THR A 59 -0.58 7.15 -14.66
C THR A 59 -0.98 6.33 -13.45
N VAL A 60 -2.28 6.30 -13.18
CA VAL A 60 -2.91 5.23 -12.41
C VAL A 60 -3.72 4.39 -13.38
N VAL A 61 -3.47 3.10 -13.38
CA VAL A 61 -4.28 2.11 -14.11
C VAL A 61 -5.15 1.36 -13.12
N LYS A 62 -6.39 1.09 -13.51
CA LYS A 62 -7.24 0.13 -12.80
C LYS A 62 -7.32 -1.15 -13.62
N LEU A 63 -7.16 -2.28 -12.94
CA LEU A 63 -7.31 -3.61 -13.51
C LEU A 63 -8.55 -4.27 -12.89
N ALA A 64 -9.50 -4.68 -13.72
CA ALA A 64 -10.63 -5.49 -13.30
C ALA A 64 -10.16 -6.88 -12.81
N PRO A 65 -11.00 -7.64 -12.08
CA PRO A 65 -10.65 -8.97 -11.58
C PRO A 65 -10.22 -9.98 -12.65
N ASP A 66 -10.62 -9.77 -13.90
CA ASP A 66 -10.24 -10.57 -15.07
C ASP A 66 -8.89 -10.15 -15.70
N GLY A 67 -8.25 -9.10 -15.18
CA GLY A 67 -7.00 -8.54 -15.69
C GLY A 67 -7.17 -7.46 -16.75
N THR A 68 -8.41 -7.15 -17.17
CA THR A 68 -8.69 -6.06 -18.12
C THR A 68 -8.33 -4.71 -17.52
N GLY A 69 -7.46 -3.95 -18.20
CA GLY A 69 -6.91 -2.70 -17.66
C GLY A 69 -7.27 -1.44 -18.45
N TRP A 70 -7.48 -0.33 -17.75
CA TRP A 70 -7.67 1.00 -18.35
C TRP A 70 -6.93 2.08 -17.55
N ILE A 71 -6.53 3.15 -18.26
CA ILE A 71 -5.96 4.34 -17.62
C ILE A 71 -7.10 5.05 -16.90
N PHE A 72 -7.01 5.12 -15.58
CA PHE A 72 -7.99 5.78 -14.72
C PHE A 72 -7.66 7.26 -14.54
N ALA A 73 -6.38 7.58 -14.39
CA ALA A 73 -5.87 8.94 -14.27
C ALA A 73 -4.46 9.05 -14.88
N SER A 74 -4.10 10.26 -15.30
CA SER A 74 -2.82 10.58 -15.94
C SER A 74 -2.31 11.96 -15.53
N GLY A 75 -1.03 12.24 -15.81
CA GLY A 75 -0.42 13.55 -15.57
C GLY A 75 0.22 13.70 -14.18
N MET A 76 0.46 12.58 -13.50
CA MET A 76 1.16 12.57 -12.22
C MET A 76 2.68 12.56 -12.43
N SER A 77 3.40 13.31 -11.60
CA SER A 77 4.86 13.35 -11.63
C SER A 77 5.45 12.25 -10.75
N TYR A 78 5.95 11.19 -11.38
CA TYR A 78 6.54 10.01 -10.73
C TYR A 78 5.67 9.45 -9.59
N PRO A 79 4.47 8.89 -9.89
CA PRO A 79 3.61 8.33 -8.87
C PRO A 79 4.25 7.08 -8.23
N ASN A 80 4.44 7.11 -6.92
CA ASN A 80 5.18 6.09 -6.17
C ASN A 80 4.29 5.30 -5.18
N GLY A 81 3.18 5.89 -4.73
CA GLY A 81 2.24 5.26 -3.80
C GLY A 81 0.80 5.40 -4.28
N VAL A 82 -0.03 4.39 -4.02
CA VAL A 82 -1.48 4.45 -4.26
C VAL A 82 -2.26 3.85 -3.10
N ALA A 83 -3.36 4.50 -2.71
CA ALA A 83 -4.33 3.97 -1.75
C ALA A 83 -5.74 4.29 -2.21
N CYS A 84 -6.70 3.45 -1.83
CA CYS A 84 -8.13 3.69 -2.10
C CYS A 84 -8.88 3.79 -0.77
N ASP A 85 -9.81 4.74 -0.67
CA ASP A 85 -10.75 4.78 0.46
C ASP A 85 -12.04 3.99 0.19
N HIS A 86 -12.86 3.82 1.22
CA HIS A 86 -14.14 3.11 1.14
C HIS A 86 -15.19 3.81 0.24
N ALA A 87 -15.00 5.10 -0.05
CA ALA A 87 -15.85 5.84 -0.99
C ALA A 87 -15.37 5.69 -2.45
N GLY A 88 -14.27 4.97 -2.68
CA GLY A 88 -13.68 4.74 -4.01
C GLY A 88 -12.80 5.89 -4.51
N ASN A 89 -12.45 6.86 -3.67
CA ASN A 89 -11.45 7.84 -4.02
C ASN A 89 -10.06 7.18 -4.06
N VAL A 90 -9.22 7.62 -4.99
CA VAL A 90 -7.86 7.13 -5.17
C VAL A 90 -6.88 8.23 -4.80
N TYR A 91 -5.99 7.92 -3.87
CA TYR A 91 -4.92 8.80 -3.41
C TYR A 91 -3.60 8.36 -4.00
N VAL A 92 -2.82 9.31 -4.53
CA VAL A 92 -1.58 9.03 -5.24
C VAL A 92 -0.46 9.90 -4.72
N ALA A 93 0.59 9.28 -4.19
CA ALA A 93 1.82 9.95 -3.79
C ALA A 93 2.66 10.24 -5.03
N CYS A 94 2.85 11.52 -5.35
CA CYS A 94 3.54 11.99 -6.56
C CYS A 94 4.94 12.51 -6.20
N ALA A 95 5.93 11.62 -6.20
CA ALA A 95 7.28 11.89 -5.72
C ALA A 95 7.95 13.07 -6.45
N GLY A 96 7.70 13.22 -7.76
CA GLY A 96 8.29 14.28 -8.56
C GLY A 96 7.71 15.67 -8.31
N SER A 97 6.61 15.77 -7.57
CA SER A 97 5.95 17.05 -7.25
C SER A 97 5.81 17.29 -5.75
N SER A 98 6.24 16.33 -4.91
CA SER A 98 6.06 16.40 -3.45
C SER A 98 4.61 16.69 -3.04
N THR A 99 3.66 16.06 -3.76
CA THR A 99 2.23 16.16 -3.48
C THR A 99 1.61 14.79 -3.30
N ILE A 100 0.47 14.78 -2.59
CA ILE A 100 -0.51 13.70 -2.70
C ILE A 100 -1.67 14.25 -3.54
N GLN A 101 -2.02 13.56 -4.61
CA GLN A 101 -3.21 13.85 -5.40
C GLN A 101 -4.37 12.96 -4.98
N LYS A 102 -5.59 13.49 -4.99
CA LYS A 102 -6.83 12.73 -4.76
C LYS A 102 -7.67 12.75 -6.02
N PHE A 103 -8.12 11.58 -6.44
CA PHE A 103 -9.03 11.39 -7.56
C PHE A 103 -10.36 10.86 -7.04
N THR A 104 -11.45 11.47 -7.47
CA THR A 104 -12.81 10.95 -7.25
C THR A 104 -12.99 9.61 -7.99
N PRO A 105 -14.03 8.81 -7.68
CA PRO A 105 -14.29 7.55 -8.39
C PRO A 105 -14.47 7.70 -9.91
N SER A 106 -14.83 8.91 -10.39
CA SER A 106 -14.94 9.25 -11.82
C SER A 106 -13.63 9.72 -12.46
N GLY A 107 -12.52 9.74 -11.71
CA GLY A 107 -11.20 10.12 -12.21
C GLY A 107 -10.91 11.63 -12.17
N VAL A 108 -11.78 12.45 -11.59
CA VAL A 108 -11.51 13.89 -11.42
C VAL A 108 -10.49 14.09 -10.30
N GLY A 109 -9.32 14.63 -10.65
CA GLY A 109 -8.18 14.81 -9.75
C GLY A 109 -8.02 16.23 -9.19
N SER A 110 -7.50 16.32 -7.97
CA SER A 110 -7.03 17.56 -7.34
C SER A 110 -5.82 17.29 -6.45
N VAL A 111 -5.01 18.32 -6.19
CA VAL A 111 -3.98 18.25 -5.15
C VAL A 111 -4.69 18.14 -3.79
N PHE A 112 -4.38 17.09 -3.04
CA PHE A 112 -4.93 16.82 -1.71
C PHE A 112 -4.04 17.41 -0.62
N VAL A 113 -2.73 17.18 -0.72
CA VAL A 113 -1.70 17.73 0.17
C VAL A 113 -0.51 18.16 -0.68
N SER A 114 0.12 19.28 -0.32
CA SER A 114 1.30 19.84 -0.97
C SER A 114 2.36 20.23 0.05
N GLY A 115 3.60 20.43 -0.42
CA GLY A 115 4.69 20.92 0.44
C GLY A 115 5.28 19.83 1.34
N LEU A 116 5.14 18.57 0.96
CA LEU A 116 5.72 17.43 1.66
C LEU A 116 7.25 17.44 1.44
N SER A 117 8.03 17.17 2.47
CA SER A 117 9.50 17.10 2.38
C SER A 117 9.95 15.72 1.89
N SER A 118 10.92 15.69 0.97
CA SER A 118 11.50 14.48 0.34
C SER A 118 10.51 13.62 -0.49
N PRO A 119 10.98 12.75 -1.41
CA PRO A 119 10.08 11.95 -2.22
C PRO A 119 9.40 10.91 -1.33
N LEU A 120 8.07 10.93 -1.34
CA LEU A 120 7.21 9.93 -0.69
C LEU A 120 7.65 8.53 -1.15
N LEU A 121 8.08 7.67 -0.23
CA LEU A 121 8.56 6.32 -0.53
C LEU A 121 7.42 5.32 -0.84
N GLY A 122 6.19 5.82 -0.96
CA GLY A 122 5.07 5.08 -1.56
C GLY A 122 4.09 4.46 -0.54
N GLY A 123 4.41 4.52 0.75
CA GLY A 123 3.52 4.08 1.83
C GLY A 123 2.30 4.99 1.96
N LEU A 124 1.16 4.53 1.44
CA LEU A 124 -0.15 5.15 1.63
C LEU A 124 -1.15 4.12 2.13
N ALA A 125 -1.98 4.48 3.12
CA ALA A 125 -3.10 3.66 3.56
C ALA A 125 -4.29 4.53 3.99
N CYS A 126 -5.51 4.07 3.74
CA CYS A 126 -6.73 4.73 4.21
C CYS A 126 -7.32 3.95 5.38
N ASP A 127 -7.71 4.63 6.46
CA ASP A 127 -8.52 4.01 7.50
C ASP A 127 -10.00 3.95 7.11
N SER A 128 -10.81 3.28 7.93
CA SER A 128 -12.26 3.13 7.71
C SER A 128 -13.04 4.44 7.82
N ALA A 129 -12.47 5.47 8.45
CA ALA A 129 -13.03 6.82 8.53
C ALA A 129 -12.63 7.71 7.35
N GLY A 130 -11.82 7.20 6.41
CA GLY A 130 -11.36 7.93 5.22
C GLY A 130 -10.18 8.87 5.51
N ASN A 131 -9.52 8.75 6.65
CA ASN A 131 -8.25 9.43 6.88
C ASN A 131 -7.14 8.74 6.08
N LEU A 132 -6.25 9.53 5.50
CA LEU A 132 -5.09 9.03 4.78
C LEU A 132 -3.87 9.03 5.70
N TYR A 133 -3.15 7.93 5.72
CA TYR A 133 -1.88 7.78 6.40
C TYR A 133 -0.80 7.70 5.33
N ALA A 134 0.20 8.57 5.45
CA ALA A 134 1.30 8.62 4.50
C ALA A 134 2.63 8.60 5.24
N GLU A 135 3.59 7.89 4.66
CA GLU A 135 5.00 8.12 4.97
C GLU A 135 5.39 9.51 4.48
N CYS A 136 6.07 10.28 5.33
CA CYS A 136 6.57 11.60 5.02
C CYS A 136 7.97 11.72 5.63
N GLN A 137 8.95 12.19 4.86
CA GLN A 137 10.32 12.27 5.34
C GLN A 137 10.65 13.73 5.66
N GLN A 138 10.53 14.11 6.93
CA GLN A 138 11.08 15.37 7.43
C GLN A 138 12.56 15.17 7.80
N ASN A 139 13.11 15.95 8.73
CA ASN A 139 14.45 15.70 9.29
C ASN A 139 14.60 14.28 9.87
N GLN A 140 13.48 13.62 10.18
CA GLN A 140 13.34 12.19 10.46
C GLN A 140 12.12 11.67 9.67
N PRO A 141 12.08 10.38 9.29
CA PRO A 141 10.87 9.76 8.77
C PRO A 141 9.72 10.06 9.73
N ILE A 142 8.48 10.28 9.26
CA ILE A 142 7.22 10.26 10.01
C ILE A 142 6.12 9.49 9.29
N ILE A 143 5.17 8.94 10.06
CA ILE A 143 3.85 8.60 9.53
C ILE A 143 2.92 9.76 9.88
N GLU A 144 2.40 10.43 8.86
CA GLU A 144 1.48 11.55 9.00
C GLU A 144 0.05 11.09 8.69
N LYS A 145 -0.90 11.49 9.53
CA LYS A 145 -2.33 11.29 9.35
C LYS A 145 -2.97 12.56 8.82
N PHE A 146 -3.64 12.45 7.69
CA PHE A 146 -4.45 13.49 7.07
C PHE A 146 -5.93 13.17 7.23
N THR A 147 -6.70 14.13 7.72
CA THR A 147 -8.18 14.06 7.68
C THR A 147 -8.68 13.99 6.23
N PRO A 148 -9.95 13.61 5.96
CA PRO A 148 -10.51 13.62 4.60
C PRO A 148 -10.44 14.97 3.88
N ASN A 149 -10.22 16.07 4.62
CA ASN A 149 -10.06 17.42 4.12
C ASN A 149 -8.59 17.85 3.96
N GLY A 150 -7.62 16.94 4.15
CA GLY A 150 -6.19 17.22 3.94
C GLY A 150 -5.49 17.89 5.11
N VAL A 151 -6.14 18.01 6.29
CA VAL A 151 -5.47 18.54 7.49
C VAL A 151 -4.58 17.46 8.10
N GLY A 152 -3.26 17.70 8.11
CA GLY A 152 -2.22 16.79 8.59
C GLY A 152 -1.95 16.89 10.09
N SER A 153 -1.53 15.76 10.67
CA SER A 153 -1.06 15.63 12.05
C SER A 153 -0.12 14.44 12.15
N VAL A 154 0.90 14.52 13.00
CA VAL A 154 1.84 13.41 13.21
C VAL A 154 1.09 12.25 13.87
N PHE A 155 1.16 11.05 13.27
CA PHE A 155 0.61 9.82 13.85
C PHE A 155 1.67 9.07 14.65
N VAL A 156 2.85 8.85 14.07
CA VAL A 156 4.01 8.25 14.74
C VAL A 156 5.26 9.05 14.37
N SER A 157 6.11 9.34 15.36
CA SER A 157 7.35 10.12 15.22
C SER A 157 8.64 9.37 15.61
N ASN A 158 8.53 8.20 16.23
CA ASN A 158 9.66 7.37 16.68
C ASN A 158 9.43 5.90 16.29
N GLY A 159 10.51 5.16 16.04
CA GLY A 159 10.47 3.68 15.91
C GLY A 159 10.59 3.13 14.49
N TYR A 160 10.37 3.92 13.44
CA TYR A 160 10.30 3.45 12.05
C TYR A 160 11.36 4.10 11.17
N ALA A 161 11.99 3.30 10.31
CA ALA A 161 12.94 3.76 9.30
C ALA A 161 12.39 3.55 7.88
N GLU A 162 11.90 4.63 7.28
CA GLU A 162 11.54 4.67 5.85
C GLU A 162 10.52 3.59 5.43
N PRO A 163 9.27 3.66 5.92
CA PRO A 163 8.27 2.68 5.56
C PRO A 163 7.94 2.71 4.06
N SER A 164 8.19 1.58 3.39
CA SER A 164 7.92 1.38 1.97
C SER A 164 6.46 0.97 1.70
N GLY A 165 5.78 0.46 2.73
CA GLY A 165 4.38 0.03 2.66
C GLY A 165 3.64 0.21 3.97
N LEU A 166 2.38 0.64 3.87
CA LEU A 166 1.45 0.83 4.97
C LEU A 166 0.16 0.06 4.66
N VAL A 167 -0.43 -0.59 5.67
CA VAL A 167 -1.74 -1.25 5.52
C VAL A 167 -2.48 -1.34 6.86
N PHE A 168 -3.79 -1.19 6.85
CA PHE A 168 -4.64 -1.41 8.03
C PHE A 168 -5.12 -2.86 8.10
N ASP A 169 -5.12 -3.42 9.31
CA ASP A 169 -5.86 -4.65 9.60
C ASP A 169 -7.33 -4.37 9.95
N SER A 170 -8.10 -5.43 10.18
CA SER A 170 -9.53 -5.35 10.52
C SER A 170 -9.81 -4.75 11.91
N SER A 171 -8.81 -4.71 12.78
CA SER A 171 -8.90 -4.09 14.11
C SER A 171 -8.60 -2.59 14.08
N GLY A 172 -8.17 -2.07 12.92
CA GLY A 172 -7.78 -0.68 12.75
C GLY A 172 -6.34 -0.40 13.15
N ASN A 173 -5.52 -1.44 13.37
CA ASN A 173 -4.09 -1.26 13.60
C ASN A 173 -3.37 -1.00 12.28
N LEU A 174 -2.39 -0.10 12.30
CA LEU A 174 -1.57 0.23 11.14
C LEU A 174 -0.32 -0.64 11.16
N TRP A 175 -0.11 -1.40 10.09
CA TRP A 175 1.10 -2.18 9.86
C TRP A 175 2.03 -1.43 8.91
N ALA A 176 3.31 -1.36 9.26
CA ALA A 176 4.36 -0.71 8.48
C ALA A 176 5.47 -1.70 8.13
N ALA A 177 5.89 -1.70 6.86
CA ALA A 177 7.10 -2.37 6.40
C ALA A 177 8.24 -1.36 6.29
N ASN A 178 9.16 -1.38 7.24
CA ASN A 178 10.24 -0.41 7.37
C ASN A 178 11.47 -0.87 6.58
N TYR A 179 11.72 -0.20 5.46
CA TYR A 179 12.83 -0.55 4.57
C TYR A 179 14.19 -0.24 5.21
N GLY A 180 14.30 0.89 5.90
CA GLY A 180 15.56 1.45 6.39
C GLY A 180 16.19 0.72 7.58
N ASP A 181 15.40 -0.07 8.34
CA ASP A 181 15.86 -0.79 9.53
C ASP A 181 15.54 -2.29 9.51
N ASN A 182 14.99 -2.79 8.40
CA ASN A 182 14.58 -4.18 8.20
C ASN A 182 13.55 -4.65 9.24
N THR A 183 12.54 -3.84 9.54
CA THR A 183 11.51 -4.22 10.51
C THR A 183 10.10 -4.24 9.93
N ILE A 184 9.22 -4.98 10.59
CA ILE A 184 7.77 -4.83 10.46
C ILE A 184 7.25 -4.39 11.82
N GLU A 185 6.46 -3.32 11.82
CA GLU A 185 5.86 -2.76 13.02
C GLU A 185 4.34 -2.72 12.92
N GLU A 186 3.67 -2.95 14.04
CA GLU A 186 2.22 -2.78 14.18
C GLU A 186 1.94 -1.67 15.19
N PHE A 187 1.10 -0.72 14.82
CA PHE A 187 0.70 0.41 15.66
C PHE A 187 -0.80 0.35 15.95
N ALA A 188 -1.16 0.56 17.22
CA ALA A 188 -2.55 0.73 17.63
C ALA A 188 -3.15 2.01 17.00
N PRO A 189 -4.49 2.17 16.98
CA PRO A 189 -5.15 3.35 16.40
C PRO A 189 -4.75 4.69 17.03
N ASN A 190 -4.16 4.67 18.22
CA ASN A 190 -3.63 5.84 18.92
C ASN A 190 -2.13 6.12 18.64
N GLY A 191 -1.49 5.32 17.78
CA GLY A 191 -0.08 5.45 17.41
C GLY A 191 0.92 4.71 18.32
N SER A 192 0.47 4.01 19.37
CA SER A 192 1.38 3.23 20.21
C SER A 192 1.82 1.95 19.52
N LEU A 193 3.13 1.64 19.58
CA LEU A 193 3.70 0.40 19.05
C LEU A 193 3.14 -0.82 19.81
N LEU A 194 2.57 -1.77 19.06
CA LEU A 194 2.06 -3.05 19.55
C LEU A 194 3.03 -4.19 19.30
N LEU A 195 3.70 -4.18 18.14
CA LEU A 195 4.57 -5.26 17.70
C LEU A 195 5.78 -4.72 16.94
N HIS A 196 6.94 -5.33 17.18
CA HIS A 196 8.19 -5.10 16.47
C HIS A 196 8.76 -6.43 16.01
N ILE A 197 8.99 -6.59 14.71
CA ILE A 197 9.55 -7.80 14.12
C ILE A 197 10.80 -7.43 13.33
N ASN A 198 11.94 -8.05 13.66
CA ASN A 198 13.13 -7.96 12.82
C ASN A 198 13.01 -8.92 11.64
N THR A 199 13.37 -8.44 10.46
CA THR A 199 13.34 -9.22 9.22
C THR A 199 14.77 -9.40 8.70
N PRO A 200 15.07 -10.53 8.03
CA PRO A 200 16.41 -10.77 7.49
C PRO A 200 16.76 -9.89 6.28
N TYR A 201 15.78 -9.20 5.67
CA TYR A 201 15.94 -8.39 4.46
C TYR A 201 15.01 -7.17 4.51
N SER A 202 15.38 -6.09 3.82
CA SER A 202 14.60 -4.86 3.77
C SER A 202 13.23 -5.08 3.09
N PRO A 203 12.12 -4.93 3.83
CA PRO A 203 10.80 -5.12 3.27
C PRO A 203 10.41 -3.94 2.38
N TYR A 204 10.03 -4.25 1.12
CA TYR A 204 9.58 -3.26 0.12
C TYR A 204 8.06 -3.10 0.06
N GLY A 205 7.31 -3.89 0.82
CA GLY A 205 5.87 -3.80 0.85
C GLY A 205 5.27 -4.80 1.82
N ILE A 206 4.05 -4.51 2.23
CA ILE A 206 3.26 -5.32 3.15
C ILE A 206 1.85 -5.45 2.59
N ALA A 207 1.26 -6.61 2.78
CA ALA A 207 -0.16 -6.83 2.55
C ALA A 207 -0.68 -7.72 3.69
N VAL A 208 -1.83 -7.36 4.25
CA VAL A 208 -2.45 -8.09 5.36
C VAL A 208 -3.78 -8.65 4.89
N GLN A 209 -3.98 -9.96 5.10
CA GLN A 209 -5.28 -10.58 4.88
C GLN A 209 -6.19 -10.31 6.08
N GLN A 210 -7.33 -9.67 5.84
CA GLN A 210 -8.35 -9.46 6.87
C GLN A 210 -9.14 -10.76 7.05
N VAL A 211 -9.00 -11.42 8.21
CA VAL A 211 -9.77 -12.63 8.55
C VAL A 211 -10.40 -12.42 9.92
N PRO A 212 -11.71 -12.67 10.12
CA PRO A 212 -12.34 -12.58 11.43
C PRO A 212 -11.65 -13.51 12.43
N GLU A 213 -11.30 -12.98 13.61
CA GLU A 213 -10.66 -13.69 14.72
C GLU A 213 -11.41 -14.99 15.13
N PRO A 214 -10.71 -15.99 15.72
CA PRO A 214 -9.33 -15.92 16.22
C PRO A 214 -8.34 -16.79 15.43
N VAL A 215 -7.18 -16.25 14.99
CA VAL A 215 -6.06 -17.08 14.48
C VAL A 215 -4.68 -16.40 14.54
N SER A 216 -3.66 -17.22 14.82
CA SER A 216 -2.22 -16.89 15.00
C SER A 216 -1.51 -16.39 13.73
N VAL A 217 -0.47 -15.57 13.92
CA VAL A 217 0.36 -14.96 12.86
C VAL A 217 1.50 -15.91 12.45
N THR A 218 1.74 -16.09 11.15
CA THR A 218 2.95 -16.75 10.62
C THR A 218 3.51 -15.94 9.45
N LEU A 219 4.83 -15.73 9.45
CA LEU A 219 5.56 -15.06 8.38
C LEU A 219 5.99 -16.10 7.33
N VAL A 220 5.74 -15.81 6.06
CA VAL A 220 6.24 -16.59 4.92
C VAL A 220 7.11 -15.67 4.07
N PHE A 221 8.31 -16.11 3.69
CA PHE A 221 9.23 -15.32 2.87
C PHE A 221 9.19 -15.79 1.41
N LEU A 222 8.97 -14.86 0.46
CA LEU A 222 9.04 -15.08 -0.99
C LEU A 222 10.07 -14.12 -1.59
N GLY A 223 11.35 -14.42 -1.42
CA GLY A 223 12.45 -13.53 -1.80
C GLY A 223 12.59 -12.33 -0.86
N THR A 224 12.62 -11.11 -1.39
CA THR A 224 12.60 -9.85 -0.62
C THR A 224 11.18 -9.41 -0.23
N ALA A 225 10.15 -10.12 -0.71
CA ALA A 225 8.77 -9.90 -0.32
C ALA A 225 8.44 -10.74 0.92
N ILE A 226 7.86 -10.11 1.93
CA ILE A 226 7.41 -10.77 3.16
C ILE A 226 5.90 -10.95 3.08
N PHE A 227 5.47 -12.19 3.26
CA PHE A 227 4.08 -12.59 3.40
C PHE A 227 3.73 -12.70 4.88
N LEU A 228 2.60 -12.12 5.28
CA LEU A 228 1.87 -12.60 6.44
C LEU A 228 0.80 -13.56 5.95
N MET A 229 0.95 -14.86 6.24
CA MET A 229 -0.05 -15.87 5.95
C MET A 229 -0.56 -16.41 7.29
N ARG A 230 -1.85 -16.18 7.59
CA ARG A 230 -2.49 -16.73 8.80
C ARG A 230 -3.09 -18.09 8.46
N TYR A 231 -2.67 -19.16 9.15
CA TYR A 231 -3.29 -20.48 9.06
C TYR A 231 -4.17 -20.73 10.30
N CYS A 232 -5.31 -21.39 10.10
CA CYS A 232 -6.10 -21.97 11.18
C CYS A 232 -5.56 -23.37 11.47
N THR A 233 -4.71 -23.53 12.47
CA THR A 233 -4.34 -24.85 13.01
C THR A 233 -5.51 -25.37 13.83
N VAL A 234 -6.43 -26.10 13.18
CA VAL A 234 -7.37 -26.94 13.92
C VAL A 234 -6.60 -28.18 14.37
N PHE A 235 -6.23 -28.22 15.66
CA PHE A 235 -5.87 -29.48 16.29
C PHE A 235 -7.12 -30.36 16.35
N ARG A 236 -7.07 -31.51 15.65
CA ARG A 236 -7.64 -32.76 16.14
C ARG A 236 -6.65 -33.89 15.88
#